data_AF-A0A117NNW4-F1
#
_entry.id   AF-A0A117NNW4-F1
#
_cell.length_a   1.000
_cell.length_b   1.000
_cell.length_c   1.000
_cell.angle_alpha   90.00
_cell.angle_beta   90.00
_cell.angle_gamma   90.00
#
_symmetry.space_group_name_H-M   'P 1'
#
loop_
_entity.id
_entity.type
_entity.pdbx_description
1 polymer ?
#
loop_
_entity_poly.entity_id
_entity_poly.type
_entity_poly.pdbx_seq_one_letter_code
_entity_poly.pdbx_strand_id
1 'polypeptide(L)'
;MAENPTTLTSMAPSVVLGLPHVQGKWPRDPEELAVNAIDSGLFLINELASTDLLPKRLKSLTDEDKMSFDQNPENLHWKAHEQGPSPIPEGTYRGTKLALTKAYDLIEQRFMSFMDVANFEPLVPSPLSREEKEKFFAFTDGSDGYPPHLNLAGNVPAAEAEKSKTEKSTLQPADLFSKMRLLQLSSLLPAVVPNKFIRGAAKTAAWAWFGSMGTPDAGTKLEDVEWYNRKARGLSHREDIFDLPNVGDLLDWYSDNRFCQQQFTGTNPTTIELASDRWIKHFIETAKALEDTGAKIVITDLNSDSRESLYMQDYSYFREAAGVDPTDLIKCAYDEPDEKDKGRKGVRFGCASVCLFYLNEKGQIYPLAIVIDWRGSPEQSVTIYNRELFKRTDIRSGTNNENPKEKVIDEAHDWPWRYAKTCVQCSDWLRHEVTVHLTNTHLIEEATIVASNRQLDPNHPVMKLLYPHWQKTWQSTPQPETL
;
A
#
# COMPACT_ATOMS: atom_id res chain seq x y z
N MET A 1 33.68 -50.47 -36.80
CA MET A 1 32.44 -51.10 -37.27
C MET A 1 31.53 -51.16 -36.04
N ALA A 2 30.70 -50.13 -35.82
CA ALA A 2 29.32 -50.01 -36.32
C ALA A 2 28.40 -51.03 -35.62
N GLU A 3 27.23 -50.73 -35.05
CA GLU A 3 26.36 -49.55 -34.96
C GLU A 3 25.32 -49.81 -33.84
N ASN A 4 24.73 -48.75 -33.29
CA ASN A 4 23.56 -48.73 -32.38
C ASN A 4 22.28 -49.24 -33.10
N PRO A 5 21.12 -49.58 -32.46
CA PRO A 5 20.42 -48.60 -31.60
C PRO A 5 19.43 -49.09 -30.50
N THR A 6 19.18 -48.18 -29.55
CA THR A 6 17.91 -47.91 -28.83
C THR A 6 17.05 -49.07 -28.30
N THR A 7 17.00 -49.19 -26.97
CA THR A 7 15.74 -49.50 -26.26
C THR A 7 15.34 -48.30 -25.42
N LEU A 8 14.31 -47.61 -25.91
CA LEU A 8 13.54 -46.60 -25.19
C LEU A 8 13.09 -47.16 -23.85
N THR A 9 13.52 -46.55 -22.74
CA THR A 9 12.82 -46.68 -21.47
C THR A 9 11.43 -46.05 -21.65
N SER A 10 10.42 -46.89 -21.76
CA SER A 10 9.02 -46.50 -21.78
C SER A 10 8.70 -45.62 -20.57
N MET A 11 8.39 -44.34 -20.79
CA MET A 11 7.66 -43.51 -19.84
C MET A 11 6.17 -43.91 -19.86
N ALA A 12 5.86 -45.12 -19.39
CA ALA A 12 4.51 -45.47 -19.04
C ALA A 12 4.29 -45.08 -17.56
N PRO A 13 3.28 -44.25 -17.23
CA PRO A 13 2.93 -44.02 -15.83
C PRO A 13 2.42 -45.33 -15.23
N SER A 14 3.24 -45.98 -14.41
CA SER A 14 2.77 -47.05 -13.54
C SER A 14 1.88 -46.42 -12.48
N VAL A 15 0.60 -46.79 -12.48
CA VAL A 15 -0.35 -46.39 -11.42
C VAL A 15 0.17 -46.93 -10.10
N VAL A 16 0.66 -46.04 -9.24
CA VAL A 16 0.90 -46.35 -7.83
C VAL A 16 -0.48 -46.48 -7.20
N LEU A 17 -0.97 -47.71 -7.04
CA LEU A 17 -2.17 -47.99 -6.25
C LEU A 17 -1.88 -47.55 -4.80
N GLY A 18 -2.61 -46.53 -4.35
CA GLY A 18 -2.40 -45.87 -3.06
C GLY A 18 -2.39 -46.86 -1.89
N LEU A 19 -1.45 -46.65 -0.97
CA LEU A 19 -1.34 -47.34 0.31
C LEU A 19 -2.67 -47.19 1.09
N PRO A 20 -3.37 -48.29 1.45
CA PRO A 20 -4.69 -48.26 2.10
C PRO A 20 -4.73 -47.52 3.44
N HIS A 21 -3.57 -47.29 4.06
CA HIS A 21 -3.43 -46.70 5.39
C HIS A 21 -3.40 -45.15 5.37
N VAL A 22 -3.43 -44.53 4.19
CA VAL A 22 -3.44 -43.06 4.00
C VAL A 22 -4.80 -42.55 3.55
N GLN A 23 -5.89 -43.30 3.76
CA GLN A 23 -7.25 -42.74 3.78
C GLN A 23 -7.42 -41.87 5.03
N GLY A 24 -6.69 -40.74 5.07
CA GLY A 24 -7.01 -39.64 5.96
C GLY A 24 -8.45 -39.23 5.70
N LYS A 25 -9.22 -38.99 6.77
CA LYS A 25 -10.62 -38.55 6.69
C LYS A 25 -10.67 -37.31 5.79
N TRP A 26 -11.18 -37.48 4.57
CA TRP A 26 -11.58 -36.34 3.75
C TRP A 26 -12.58 -35.51 4.57
N PRO A 27 -12.43 -34.16 4.60
CA PRO A 27 -13.39 -33.28 5.24
C PRO A 27 -14.78 -33.61 4.70
N ARG A 28 -15.71 -33.94 5.60
CA ARG A 28 -17.05 -34.41 5.21
C ARG A 28 -17.90 -33.29 4.61
N ASP A 29 -17.55 -32.04 4.93
CA ASP A 29 -18.13 -30.84 4.35
C ASP A 29 -17.01 -29.97 3.76
N PRO A 30 -16.94 -29.80 2.43
CA PRO A 30 -16.00 -28.89 1.77
C PRO A 30 -16.13 -27.43 2.24
N GLU A 31 -17.30 -27.03 2.74
CA GLU A 31 -17.53 -25.67 3.24
C GLU A 31 -16.93 -25.42 4.64
N GLU A 32 -16.47 -26.48 5.33
CA GLU A 32 -15.70 -26.38 6.57
C GLU A 32 -14.21 -26.11 6.31
N LEU A 33 -13.75 -26.19 5.05
CA LEU A 33 -12.40 -25.87 4.66
C LEU A 33 -12.29 -24.39 4.29
N ALA A 34 -11.49 -23.65 5.06
CA ALA A 34 -11.09 -22.32 4.64
C ALA A 34 -10.19 -22.42 3.41
N VAL A 35 -10.59 -21.79 2.30
CA VAL A 35 -9.72 -21.66 1.12
C VAL A 35 -8.52 -20.81 1.51
N ASN A 36 -7.31 -21.32 1.30
CA ASN A 36 -6.04 -20.66 1.65
C ASN A 36 -5.33 -20.08 0.43
N ALA A 37 -5.63 -20.59 -0.75
CA ALA A 37 -5.07 -20.11 -2.01
C ALA A 37 -6.09 -20.35 -3.12
N ILE A 38 -6.06 -19.50 -4.14
CA ILE A 38 -6.85 -19.68 -5.35
C ILE A 38 -5.94 -20.23 -6.45
N ASP A 39 -6.34 -21.36 -7.04
CA ASP A 39 -5.67 -21.93 -8.20
C ASP A 39 -5.77 -20.96 -9.40
N SER A 40 -4.64 -20.68 -10.04
CA SER A 40 -4.57 -19.72 -11.16
C SER A 40 -5.50 -20.11 -12.31
N GLY A 41 -5.59 -21.40 -12.63
CA GLY A 41 -6.42 -21.92 -13.71
C GLY A 41 -7.90 -21.76 -13.39
N LEU A 42 -8.32 -22.10 -12.17
CA LEU A 42 -9.70 -21.91 -11.72
C LEU A 42 -10.10 -20.42 -11.73
N PHE A 43 -9.24 -19.53 -11.23
CA PHE A 43 -9.49 -18.09 -11.18
C PHE A 43 -9.62 -17.48 -12.57
N LEU A 44 -8.61 -17.68 -13.43
CA LEU A 44 -8.52 -17.05 -14.74
C LEU A 44 -9.49 -17.66 -15.76
N ILE A 45 -9.55 -18.99 -15.83
CA ILE A 45 -10.19 -19.70 -16.94
C ILE A 45 -11.67 -19.96 -16.66
N ASN A 46 -12.04 -20.23 -15.42
CA ASN A 46 -13.41 -20.58 -15.08
C ASN A 46 -14.16 -19.42 -14.44
N GLU A 47 -13.62 -18.80 -13.39
CA GLU A 47 -14.37 -17.78 -12.65
C GLU A 47 -14.42 -16.45 -13.39
N LEU A 48 -13.27 -15.83 -13.73
CA LEU A 48 -13.26 -14.53 -14.43
C LEU A 48 -13.89 -14.61 -15.83
N ALA A 49 -13.74 -15.74 -16.53
CA ALA A 49 -14.34 -15.93 -17.85
C ALA A 49 -15.85 -16.17 -17.80
N SER A 50 -16.34 -16.95 -16.82
CA SER A 50 -17.78 -17.21 -16.67
C SER A 50 -18.56 -16.01 -16.12
N THR A 51 -17.88 -15.13 -15.37
CA THR A 51 -18.46 -13.91 -14.80
C THR A 51 -18.32 -12.67 -15.71
N ASP A 52 -17.80 -12.84 -16.94
CA ASP A 52 -17.57 -11.76 -17.91
C ASP A 52 -16.68 -10.61 -17.36
N LEU A 53 -15.80 -10.96 -16.41
CA LEU A 53 -14.82 -10.08 -15.80
C LEU A 53 -13.49 -10.07 -16.55
N LEU A 54 -13.35 -10.83 -17.63
CA LEU A 54 -12.13 -10.76 -18.43
C LEU A 54 -11.93 -9.35 -19.00
N PRO A 55 -10.68 -8.87 -19.07
CA PRO A 55 -10.42 -7.54 -19.58
C PRO A 55 -10.91 -7.40 -21.02
N LYS A 56 -11.79 -6.41 -21.26
CA LYS A 56 -12.42 -6.16 -22.56
C LYS A 56 -11.58 -5.18 -23.37
N ARG A 57 -11.65 -5.28 -24.70
CA ARG A 57 -11.05 -4.27 -25.58
C ARG A 57 -11.68 -2.91 -25.29
N LEU A 58 -10.85 -1.88 -25.13
CA LEU A 58 -11.29 -0.48 -25.09
C LEU A 58 -12.12 -0.18 -26.34
N LYS A 59 -13.33 0.35 -26.14
CA LYS A 59 -14.25 0.73 -27.21
C LYS A 59 -14.03 2.20 -27.53
N SER A 60 -14.09 2.54 -28.82
CA SER A 60 -14.17 3.93 -29.30
C SER A 60 -12.96 4.81 -28.95
N LEU A 61 -11.72 4.32 -29.16
CA LEU A 61 -10.52 5.15 -29.07
C LEU A 61 -10.53 6.20 -30.18
N THR A 62 -10.42 7.48 -29.82
CA THR A 62 -10.24 8.57 -30.77
C THR A 62 -8.85 8.47 -31.42
N ASP A 63 -8.62 9.21 -32.50
CA ASP A 63 -7.26 9.24 -33.09
C ASP A 63 -6.25 9.91 -32.14
N GLU A 64 -6.69 10.87 -31.32
CA GLU A 64 -5.91 11.45 -30.23
C GLU A 64 -5.56 10.41 -29.16
N ASP A 65 -6.49 9.51 -28.80
CA ASP A 65 -6.24 8.46 -27.83
C ASP A 65 -5.20 7.45 -28.31
N LYS A 66 -5.24 7.10 -29.60
CA LYS A 66 -4.24 6.23 -30.21
C LYS A 66 -2.87 6.91 -30.22
N MET A 67 -2.81 8.19 -30.58
CA MET A 67 -1.57 8.95 -30.55
C MET A 67 -0.98 9.05 -29.14
N SER A 68 -1.83 9.27 -28.13
CA SER A 68 -1.41 9.33 -26.72
C SER A 68 -0.91 7.98 -26.21
N PHE A 69 -1.58 6.89 -26.60
CA PHE A 69 -1.18 5.51 -26.28
C PHE A 69 0.16 5.11 -26.93
N ASP A 70 0.40 5.56 -28.16
CA ASP A 70 1.66 5.32 -28.87
C ASP A 70 2.83 6.08 -28.22
N GLN A 71 2.56 7.21 -27.56
CA GLN A 71 3.55 8.01 -26.81
C GLN A 71 3.89 7.39 -25.45
N ASN A 72 2.87 7.04 -24.66
CA ASN A 72 2.99 6.26 -23.43
C ASN A 72 1.70 5.45 -23.23
N PRO A 73 1.76 4.10 -23.17
CA PRO A 73 0.58 3.28 -22.94
C PRO A 73 -0.20 3.60 -21.66
N GLU A 74 0.51 4.08 -20.62
CA GLU A 74 -0.08 4.42 -19.32
C GLU A 74 -0.97 5.67 -19.40
N ASN A 75 -0.87 6.50 -20.45
CA ASN A 75 -1.74 7.67 -20.63
C ASN A 75 -3.24 7.31 -20.73
N LEU A 76 -3.58 6.05 -21.05
CA LEU A 76 -4.97 5.60 -21.14
C LEU A 76 -5.48 4.88 -19.87
N HIS A 77 -4.73 4.84 -18.77
CA HIS A 77 -5.08 4.07 -17.56
C HIS A 77 -6.47 4.42 -17.03
N TRP A 78 -6.80 5.73 -16.96
CA TRP A 78 -8.10 6.18 -16.47
C TRP A 78 -9.25 5.71 -17.38
N LYS A 79 -9.06 5.72 -18.70
CA LYS A 79 -10.04 5.20 -19.66
C LYS A 79 -10.21 3.69 -19.57
N ALA A 80 -9.12 2.95 -19.29
CA ALA A 80 -9.19 1.51 -19.04
C ALA A 80 -9.92 1.15 -17.75
N HIS A 81 -9.79 1.99 -16.72
CA HIS A 81 -10.56 1.88 -15.49
C HIS A 81 -12.06 2.18 -15.74
N GLU A 82 -12.38 3.29 -16.42
CA GLU A 82 -13.76 3.68 -16.75
C GLU A 82 -14.50 2.66 -17.63
N GLN A 83 -13.80 2.05 -18.59
CA GLN A 83 -14.36 1.03 -19.50
C GLN A 83 -14.17 -0.40 -18.99
N GLY A 84 -13.67 -0.56 -17.77
CA GLY A 84 -13.42 -1.84 -17.12
C GLY A 84 -14.70 -2.66 -16.89
N PRO A 85 -14.56 -3.94 -16.54
CA PRO A 85 -15.71 -4.79 -16.21
C PRO A 85 -16.44 -4.25 -14.96
N SER A 86 -17.75 -4.46 -14.91
CA SER A 86 -18.53 -4.08 -13.73
C SER A 86 -18.14 -4.93 -12.52
N PRO A 87 -18.20 -4.39 -11.29
CA PRO A 87 -17.81 -5.15 -10.10
C PRO A 87 -18.69 -6.38 -9.86
N ILE A 88 -18.12 -7.39 -9.22
CA ILE A 88 -18.84 -8.62 -8.83
C ILE A 88 -20.08 -8.26 -7.98
N PRO A 89 -21.27 -8.80 -8.25
CA PRO A 89 -22.47 -8.43 -7.49
C PRO A 89 -22.40 -8.77 -6.00
N GLU A 90 -21.93 -9.99 -5.66
CA GLU A 90 -21.83 -10.46 -4.29
C GLU A 90 -20.56 -11.32 -4.08
N GLY A 91 -19.91 -11.17 -2.94
CA GLY A 91 -18.70 -11.94 -2.61
C GLY A 91 -18.47 -12.09 -1.11
N THR A 92 -17.53 -12.95 -0.71
CA THR A 92 -17.10 -13.07 0.69
C THR A 92 -15.81 -12.28 0.90
N TYR A 93 -15.60 -11.72 2.08
CA TYR A 93 -14.39 -10.93 2.37
C TYR A 93 -13.10 -11.70 2.11
N ARG A 94 -13.03 -12.96 2.57
CA ARG A 94 -11.87 -13.84 2.35
C ARG A 94 -11.67 -14.20 0.88
N GLY A 95 -12.76 -14.48 0.15
CA GLY A 95 -12.70 -14.76 -1.28
C GLY A 95 -12.18 -13.56 -2.08
N THR A 96 -12.70 -12.37 -1.81
CA THR A 96 -12.26 -11.11 -2.44
C THR A 96 -10.80 -10.80 -2.12
N LYS A 97 -10.39 -10.96 -0.86
CA LYS A 97 -9.00 -10.80 -0.43
C LYS A 97 -8.05 -11.69 -1.24
N LEU A 98 -8.32 -12.99 -1.29
CA LEU A 98 -7.50 -13.94 -2.07
C LEU A 98 -7.55 -13.64 -3.57
N ALA A 99 -8.70 -13.20 -4.09
CA ALA A 99 -8.87 -12.83 -5.48
C ALA A 99 -8.09 -11.55 -5.83
N LEU A 100 -8.03 -10.56 -4.94
CA LEU A 100 -7.23 -9.35 -5.10
C LEU A 100 -5.74 -9.67 -5.10
N THR A 101 -5.26 -10.44 -4.11
CA THR A 101 -3.87 -10.93 -4.09
C THR A 101 -3.56 -11.67 -5.38
N LYS A 102 -4.46 -12.56 -5.82
CA LYS A 102 -4.23 -13.34 -7.03
C LYS A 102 -4.26 -12.50 -8.31
N ALA A 103 -5.15 -11.52 -8.39
CA ALA A 103 -5.21 -10.59 -9.51
C ALA A 103 -3.92 -9.76 -9.58
N TYR A 104 -3.45 -9.26 -8.45
CA TYR A 104 -2.20 -8.52 -8.34
C TYR A 104 -0.98 -9.37 -8.75
N ASP A 105 -0.86 -10.61 -8.26
CA ASP A 105 0.20 -11.56 -8.68
C ASP A 105 0.21 -11.76 -10.21
N LEU A 106 -0.95 -11.78 -10.85
CA LEU A 106 -1.09 -11.96 -12.29
C LEU A 106 -0.72 -10.69 -13.07
N ILE A 107 -0.99 -9.50 -12.50
CA ILE A 107 -0.50 -8.22 -13.03
C ILE A 107 1.02 -8.19 -12.99
N GLU A 108 1.62 -8.51 -11.85
CA GLU A 108 3.09 -8.55 -11.70
C GLU A 108 3.73 -9.54 -12.67
N GLN A 109 3.24 -10.79 -12.74
CA GLN A 109 3.77 -11.79 -13.68
C GLN A 109 3.67 -11.33 -15.14
N ARG A 110 2.59 -10.63 -15.49
CA ARG A 110 2.42 -10.08 -16.83
C ARG A 110 3.37 -8.92 -17.08
N PHE A 111 3.56 -8.05 -16.09
CA PHE A 111 4.50 -6.94 -16.16
C PHE A 111 5.93 -7.46 -16.35
N MET A 112 6.35 -8.46 -15.57
CA MET A 112 7.64 -9.14 -15.73
C MET A 112 7.80 -9.71 -17.14
N SER A 113 6.78 -10.40 -17.66
CA SER A 113 6.80 -10.93 -19.03
C SER A 113 6.90 -9.82 -20.08
N PHE A 114 6.26 -8.67 -19.85
CA PHE A 114 6.38 -7.51 -20.73
C PHE A 114 7.80 -6.92 -20.67
N MET A 115 8.34 -6.69 -19.48
CA MET A 115 9.67 -6.09 -19.28
C MET A 115 10.79 -6.97 -19.86
N ASP A 116 10.66 -8.29 -19.75
CA ASP A 116 11.57 -9.27 -20.37
C ASP A 116 11.50 -9.22 -21.89
N VAL A 117 10.30 -9.34 -22.45
CA VAL A 117 10.09 -9.34 -23.91
C VAL A 117 10.45 -8.00 -24.52
N ALA A 118 10.06 -6.91 -23.88
CA ALA A 118 10.44 -5.55 -24.25
C ALA A 118 11.94 -5.31 -24.13
N ASN A 119 12.70 -6.17 -23.42
CA ASN A 119 14.14 -6.06 -23.22
C ASN A 119 14.55 -4.88 -22.30
N PHE A 120 13.61 -4.38 -21.50
CA PHE A 120 13.88 -3.43 -20.41
C PHE A 120 14.60 -4.16 -19.26
N GLU A 121 14.06 -5.30 -18.84
CA GLU A 121 14.66 -6.18 -17.81
C GLU A 121 14.68 -7.63 -18.30
N PRO A 122 15.62 -7.98 -19.19
CA PRO A 122 15.65 -9.31 -19.76
C PRO A 122 16.16 -10.33 -18.74
N LEU A 123 15.48 -11.47 -18.63
CA LEU A 123 15.85 -12.60 -17.78
C LEU A 123 17.22 -13.16 -18.15
N VAL A 124 17.57 -13.06 -19.43
CA VAL A 124 18.90 -13.39 -19.96
C VAL A 124 19.60 -12.09 -20.35
N PRO A 125 20.83 -11.81 -19.85
CA PRO A 125 21.50 -10.55 -20.12
C PRO A 125 21.55 -10.21 -21.62
N SER A 126 20.99 -9.06 -21.97
CA SER A 126 20.95 -8.58 -23.34
C SER A 126 22.27 -7.89 -23.72
N PRO A 127 22.83 -8.15 -24.91
CA PRO A 127 24.13 -7.62 -25.32
C PRO A 127 24.07 -6.14 -25.79
N LEU A 128 23.08 -5.35 -25.34
CA LEU A 128 22.94 -3.96 -25.75
C LEU A 128 24.14 -3.12 -25.32
N SER A 129 24.74 -2.41 -26.27
CA SER A 129 25.74 -1.38 -26.02
C SER A 129 25.13 -0.17 -25.32
N ARG A 130 25.97 0.68 -24.73
CA ARG A 130 25.53 1.92 -24.09
C ARG A 130 24.74 2.83 -25.04
N GLU A 131 25.20 3.00 -26.29
CA GLU A 131 24.52 3.88 -27.26
C GLU A 131 23.15 3.36 -27.67
N GLU A 132 22.98 2.04 -27.72
CA GLU A 132 21.68 1.41 -27.95
C GLU A 132 20.78 1.58 -26.71
N LYS A 133 21.32 1.39 -25.50
CA LYS A 133 20.56 1.64 -24.26
C LYS A 133 20.14 3.10 -24.10
N GLU A 134 20.99 4.06 -24.42
CA GLU A 134 20.65 5.48 -24.39
C GLU A 134 19.48 5.81 -25.32
N LYS A 135 19.43 5.16 -26.47
CA LYS A 135 18.28 5.28 -27.36
C LYS A 135 17.08 4.56 -26.78
N PHE A 136 17.25 3.34 -26.30
CA PHE A 136 16.18 2.43 -25.90
C PHE A 136 15.42 2.86 -24.63
N PHE A 137 16.14 3.26 -23.58
CA PHE A 137 15.56 3.71 -22.31
C PHE A 137 15.20 5.20 -22.39
N ALA A 138 13.91 5.53 -22.42
CA ALA A 138 13.43 6.91 -22.46
C ALA A 138 12.68 7.27 -21.16
N PHE A 139 12.74 8.55 -20.78
CA PHE A 139 11.90 9.08 -19.71
C PHE A 139 10.52 9.47 -20.25
N THR A 140 9.50 9.36 -19.39
CA THR A 140 8.19 9.99 -19.63
C THR A 140 8.29 11.51 -19.51
N ASP A 141 7.36 12.22 -20.15
CA ASP A 141 7.25 13.68 -20.11
C ASP A 141 6.30 14.19 -19.00
N GLY A 142 5.76 13.26 -18.18
CA GLY A 142 4.82 13.52 -17.10
C GLY A 142 3.35 13.66 -17.55
N SER A 143 3.02 13.33 -18.81
CA SER A 143 1.65 13.39 -19.31
C SER A 143 0.67 12.45 -18.60
N ASP A 144 1.19 11.41 -17.96
CA ASP A 144 0.49 10.42 -17.14
C ASP A 144 0.18 10.90 -15.71
N GLY A 145 0.73 12.04 -15.29
CA GLY A 145 0.57 12.59 -13.94
C GLY A 145 1.60 12.10 -12.93
N TYR A 146 2.63 11.36 -13.36
CA TYR A 146 3.69 10.85 -12.50
C TYR A 146 5.02 11.62 -12.67
N PRO A 147 5.92 11.57 -11.66
CA PRO A 147 7.30 12.02 -11.84
C PRO A 147 8.01 11.26 -12.96
N PRO A 148 9.08 11.80 -13.57
CA PRO A 148 9.75 11.17 -14.70
C PRO A 148 10.18 9.73 -14.40
N HIS A 149 9.65 8.77 -15.16
CA HIS A 149 9.88 7.33 -15.00
C HIS A 149 10.12 6.66 -16.36
N LEU A 150 10.26 5.33 -16.42
CA LEU A 150 10.53 4.63 -17.67
C LEU A 150 9.34 4.71 -18.63
N ASN A 151 9.58 5.21 -19.84
CA ASN A 151 8.56 5.17 -20.89
C ASN A 151 8.46 3.77 -21.51
N LEU A 152 7.35 3.07 -21.23
CA LEU A 152 7.05 1.73 -21.73
C LEU A 152 6.81 1.67 -23.25
N ALA A 153 6.64 2.82 -23.91
CA ALA A 153 6.64 2.89 -25.37
C ALA A 153 8.01 2.56 -25.98
N GLY A 154 9.09 2.80 -25.23
CA GLY A 154 10.45 2.85 -25.76
C GLY A 154 10.65 4.05 -26.69
N ASN A 155 11.84 4.21 -27.26
CA ASN A 155 12.14 5.29 -28.20
C ASN A 155 11.82 4.88 -29.65
N VAL A 156 10.60 5.19 -30.09
CA VAL A 156 10.11 4.95 -31.46
C VAL A 156 11.05 5.53 -32.55
N PRO A 157 11.55 6.78 -32.45
CA PRO A 157 12.50 7.34 -33.43
C PRO A 157 13.80 6.56 -33.62
N ALA A 158 14.33 5.94 -32.56
CA ALA A 158 15.56 5.17 -32.64
C ALA A 158 15.37 3.82 -33.37
N ALA A 159 14.22 3.19 -33.18
CA ALA A 159 13.83 1.96 -33.88
C ALA A 159 13.51 2.22 -35.38
N GLU A 160 13.00 3.41 -35.71
CA GLU A 160 12.68 3.79 -37.09
C GLU A 160 13.90 4.24 -37.91
N ALA A 161 14.97 4.72 -37.27
CA ALA A 161 16.17 5.24 -37.92
C ALA A 161 17.21 4.17 -38.36
N GLU A 162 17.01 2.90 -38.03
CA GLU A 162 17.90 1.80 -38.43
C GLU A 162 17.76 1.45 -39.92
N LYS A 163 18.85 1.64 -40.68
CA LYS A 163 18.86 1.55 -42.16
C LYS A 163 18.91 0.11 -42.72
N SER A 164 19.23 -0.89 -41.92
CA SER A 164 19.45 -2.27 -42.36
C SER A 164 18.19 -3.12 -42.14
N LYS A 165 17.58 -3.64 -43.21
CA LYS A 165 16.39 -4.52 -43.13
C LYS A 165 16.66 -5.86 -42.42
N THR A 166 17.92 -6.24 -42.28
CA THR A 166 18.36 -7.50 -41.63
C THR A 166 18.88 -7.31 -40.21
N GLU A 167 19.10 -6.06 -39.78
CA GLU A 167 19.49 -5.70 -38.40
C GLU A 167 18.40 -4.90 -37.69
N LYS A 168 17.32 -4.49 -38.38
CA LYS A 168 16.07 -4.12 -37.73
C LYS A 168 15.74 -5.22 -36.74
N SER A 169 15.68 -4.88 -35.45
CA SER A 169 15.09 -5.78 -34.46
C SER A 169 13.75 -6.27 -35.01
N THR A 170 13.67 -7.56 -35.36
CA THR A 170 12.41 -8.19 -35.77
C THR A 170 11.47 -8.35 -34.59
N LEU A 171 11.95 -8.07 -33.38
CA LEU A 171 11.09 -7.86 -32.23
C LEU A 171 10.57 -6.43 -32.31
N GLN A 172 9.30 -6.28 -32.67
CA GLN A 172 8.43 -5.32 -31.98
C GLN A 172 7.84 -6.12 -30.79
N PRO A 173 8.52 -6.16 -29.63
CA PRO A 173 8.09 -7.02 -28.53
C PRO A 173 6.77 -6.55 -27.91
N ALA A 174 6.42 -5.28 -28.12
CA ALA A 174 5.16 -4.66 -27.75
C ALA A 174 3.93 -5.17 -28.53
N ASP A 175 4.11 -5.85 -29.67
CA ASP A 175 3.00 -6.37 -30.48
C ASP A 175 2.61 -7.82 -30.10
N LEU A 176 3.56 -8.60 -29.53
CA LEU A 176 3.31 -9.94 -29.01
C LEU A 176 2.54 -9.91 -27.68
N PHE A 177 2.89 -8.95 -26.82
CA PHE A 177 2.14 -8.60 -25.62
C PHE A 177 1.56 -7.21 -25.79
N SER A 178 0.30 -7.15 -26.20
CA SER A 178 -0.41 -5.89 -26.33
C SER A 178 -0.29 -5.09 -25.03
N LYS A 179 0.43 -3.96 -25.05
CA LYS A 179 0.52 -2.95 -23.98
C LYS A 179 -0.87 -2.61 -23.41
N MET A 180 -1.87 -2.63 -24.28
CA MET A 180 -3.28 -2.45 -23.95
C MET A 180 -3.82 -3.52 -22.98
N ARG A 181 -3.33 -4.75 -23.06
CA ARG A 181 -3.75 -5.83 -22.16
C ARG A 181 -3.06 -5.79 -20.80
N LEU A 182 -1.95 -5.07 -20.65
CA LEU A 182 -1.37 -4.76 -19.33
C LEU A 182 -2.32 -3.79 -18.61
N LEU A 183 -2.63 -2.68 -19.29
CA LEU A 183 -3.58 -1.64 -18.86
C LEU A 183 -4.99 -2.17 -18.57
N GLN A 184 -5.47 -3.13 -19.35
CA GLN A 184 -6.77 -3.74 -19.12
C GLN A 184 -6.74 -4.70 -17.91
N LEU A 185 -5.58 -5.27 -17.56
CA LEU A 185 -5.50 -6.20 -16.44
C LEU A 185 -5.52 -5.48 -15.08
N SER A 186 -4.97 -4.26 -15.02
CA SER A 186 -5.07 -3.42 -13.82
C SER A 186 -6.50 -2.97 -13.53
N SER A 187 -7.34 -2.77 -14.56
CA SER A 187 -8.78 -2.50 -14.35
C SER A 187 -9.57 -3.69 -13.81
N LEU A 188 -8.96 -4.87 -13.62
CA LEU A 188 -9.58 -5.99 -12.90
C LEU A 188 -9.64 -5.77 -11.39
N LEU A 189 -8.65 -5.09 -10.79
CA LEU A 189 -8.58 -4.90 -9.34
C LEU A 189 -9.87 -4.29 -8.75
N PRO A 190 -10.40 -3.17 -9.27
CA PRO A 190 -11.67 -2.63 -8.79
C PRO A 190 -12.86 -3.56 -9.07
N ALA A 191 -12.84 -4.33 -10.15
CA ALA A 191 -13.94 -5.21 -10.52
C ALA A 191 -14.03 -6.49 -9.67
N VAL A 192 -12.90 -6.93 -9.11
CA VAL A 192 -12.83 -8.08 -8.18
C VAL A 192 -13.40 -7.73 -6.80
N VAL A 193 -13.45 -6.46 -6.44
CA VAL A 193 -14.13 -6.00 -5.21
C VAL A 193 -15.64 -6.08 -5.42
N PRO A 194 -16.37 -6.89 -4.64
CA PRO A 194 -17.79 -7.06 -4.85
C PRO A 194 -18.58 -5.84 -4.37
N ASN A 195 -19.71 -5.57 -5.03
CA ASN A 195 -20.65 -4.52 -4.64
C ASN A 195 -21.25 -4.76 -3.26
N LYS A 196 -21.38 -6.04 -2.87
CA LYS A 196 -21.94 -6.44 -1.58
C LYS A 196 -21.19 -7.63 -1.00
N PHE A 197 -20.70 -7.46 0.22
CA PHE A 197 -20.17 -8.59 0.98
C PHE A 197 -21.31 -9.40 1.60
N ILE A 198 -21.32 -10.70 1.34
CA ILE A 198 -22.32 -11.63 1.88
C ILE A 198 -22.05 -11.83 3.37
N ARG A 199 -22.90 -11.23 4.22
CA ARG A 199 -22.83 -11.34 5.69
C ARG A 199 -23.55 -12.58 6.25
N GLY A 200 -24.53 -13.12 5.53
CA GLY A 200 -25.48 -14.12 6.04
C GLY A 200 -25.33 -15.56 5.54
N ALA A 201 -24.48 -15.82 4.53
CA ALA A 201 -24.28 -17.16 3.97
C ALA A 201 -23.12 -17.94 4.62
N ALA A 202 -22.60 -17.45 5.74
CA ALA A 202 -21.69 -18.22 6.57
C ALA A 202 -22.51 -19.24 7.37
N LYS A 203 -22.55 -20.50 6.91
CA LYS A 203 -23.13 -21.63 7.66
C LYS A 203 -22.57 -21.69 9.09
N THR A 204 -23.24 -22.43 9.97
CA THR A 204 -22.89 -22.65 11.39
C THR A 204 -21.39 -22.88 11.65
N ALA A 205 -20.67 -23.52 10.71
CA ALA A 205 -19.23 -23.69 10.75
C ALA A 205 -18.48 -22.35 10.59
N ALA A 206 -18.74 -21.56 9.55
CA ALA A 206 -18.12 -20.24 9.37
C ALA A 206 -18.47 -19.27 10.52
N TRP A 207 -19.65 -19.39 11.14
CA TRP A 207 -19.96 -18.69 12.40
C TRP A 207 -19.11 -19.16 13.59
N ALA A 208 -18.81 -20.46 13.67
CA ALA A 208 -17.91 -21.03 14.67
C ALA A 208 -16.43 -20.65 14.47
N TRP A 209 -16.01 -20.45 13.22
CA TRP A 209 -14.63 -20.06 12.87
C TRP A 209 -14.39 -18.54 12.86
N PHE A 210 -15.35 -17.74 12.40
CA PHE A 210 -15.20 -16.30 12.16
C PHE A 210 -16.13 -15.41 13.01
N GLY A 211 -16.97 -16.00 13.87
CA GLY A 211 -17.94 -15.26 14.67
C GLY A 211 -19.06 -14.63 13.86
N SER A 212 -19.85 -13.77 14.51
CA SER A 212 -21.05 -13.14 13.93
C SER A 212 -20.80 -12.06 12.88
N MET A 213 -19.56 -11.60 12.71
CA MET A 213 -19.27 -10.42 11.90
C MET A 213 -19.08 -10.71 10.41
N GLY A 214 -18.58 -11.88 10.02
CA GLY A 214 -18.35 -12.26 8.62
C GLY A 214 -17.25 -11.47 7.89
N THR A 215 -16.99 -10.21 8.26
CA THR A 215 -15.90 -9.34 7.78
C THR A 215 -15.22 -8.64 8.98
N PRO A 216 -13.94 -8.22 8.86
CA PRO A 216 -13.21 -7.60 9.98
C PRO A 216 -13.69 -6.20 10.36
N ASP A 217 -14.43 -5.53 9.48
CA ASP A 217 -14.92 -4.15 9.62
C ASP A 217 -16.40 -4.06 10.03
N ALA A 218 -17.13 -5.17 10.09
CA ALA A 218 -18.56 -5.21 10.41
C ALA A 218 -18.90 -5.01 11.89
N GLY A 219 -17.90 -4.76 12.75
CA GLY A 219 -18.08 -4.57 14.17
C GLY A 219 -18.84 -3.31 14.51
N THR A 220 -19.78 -3.42 15.44
CA THR A 220 -20.49 -2.25 16.00
C THR A 220 -19.69 -1.60 17.11
N LYS A 221 -18.78 -2.35 17.73
CA LYS A 221 -17.87 -1.92 18.78
C LYS A 221 -16.43 -2.29 18.41
N LEU A 222 -15.47 -1.55 18.96
CA LEU A 222 -14.05 -1.88 18.83
C LEU A 222 -13.73 -3.28 19.39
N GLU A 223 -14.38 -3.67 20.49
CA GLU A 223 -14.24 -5.01 21.09
C GLU A 223 -14.60 -6.14 20.11
N ASP A 224 -15.62 -5.93 19.28
CA ASP A 224 -16.04 -6.92 18.28
C ASP A 224 -14.92 -7.11 17.24
N VAL A 225 -14.37 -6.00 16.74
CA VAL A 225 -13.26 -5.96 15.77
C VAL A 225 -11.98 -6.57 16.35
N GLU A 226 -11.62 -6.23 17.59
CA GLU A 226 -10.46 -6.81 18.27
C GLU A 226 -10.59 -8.31 18.46
N TRP A 227 -11.78 -8.77 18.87
CA TRP A 227 -12.06 -10.18 19.06
C TRP A 227 -11.93 -10.95 17.74
N TYR A 228 -12.51 -10.43 16.65
CA TYR A 228 -12.40 -11.04 15.33
C TYR A 228 -10.96 -11.07 14.83
N ASN A 229 -10.24 -9.95 14.96
CA ASN A 229 -8.83 -9.84 14.57
C ASN A 229 -7.99 -10.95 15.23
N ARG A 230 -8.16 -11.17 16.54
CA ARG A 230 -7.43 -12.23 17.28
C ARG A 230 -7.90 -13.64 16.93
N LYS A 231 -9.21 -13.83 16.72
CA LYS A 231 -9.81 -15.15 16.43
C LYS A 231 -9.51 -15.64 15.02
N ALA A 232 -9.60 -14.75 14.02
CA ALA A 232 -9.34 -15.07 12.62
C ALA A 232 -7.92 -15.62 12.39
N ARG A 233 -6.94 -15.17 13.20
CA ARG A 233 -5.55 -15.66 13.17
C ARG A 233 -5.29 -16.95 13.96
N GLY A 234 -6.27 -17.44 14.72
CA GLY A 234 -6.07 -18.39 15.81
C GLY A 234 -5.76 -19.84 15.43
N LEU A 235 -5.90 -20.28 14.18
CA LEU A 235 -5.83 -21.70 13.84
C LEU A 235 -5.10 -21.95 12.49
N SER A 236 -3.83 -22.34 12.63
CA SER A 236 -3.06 -23.27 11.79
C SER A 236 -2.64 -22.89 10.35
N HIS A 237 -2.88 -21.69 9.84
CA HIS A 237 -2.42 -21.34 8.48
C HIS A 237 -1.82 -19.93 8.46
N ARG A 238 -0.47 -19.85 8.37
CA ARG A 238 0.32 -18.60 8.34
C ARG A 238 1.00 -18.42 6.99
N GLU A 239 0.28 -18.67 5.90
CA GLU A 239 0.83 -18.58 4.54
C GLU A 239 0.45 -17.28 3.83
N ASP A 240 -0.41 -16.46 4.44
CA ASP A 240 -0.91 -15.19 3.89
C ASP A 240 -0.52 -14.01 4.79
N ILE A 241 -0.18 -12.86 4.20
CA ILE A 241 0.26 -11.62 4.87
C ILE A 241 -0.73 -11.15 5.94
N PHE A 242 -2.02 -11.40 5.74
CA PHE A 242 -3.08 -10.98 6.66
C PHE A 242 -3.30 -11.96 7.83
N ASP A 243 -2.69 -13.15 7.78
CA ASP A 243 -2.68 -14.10 8.89
C ASP A 243 -1.44 -13.90 9.80
N LEU A 244 -0.56 -12.95 9.44
CA LEU A 244 0.60 -12.56 10.23
C LEU A 244 0.20 -11.71 11.45
N PRO A 245 1.03 -11.70 12.51
CA PRO A 245 0.81 -10.85 13.68
C PRO A 245 0.70 -9.37 13.29
N ASN A 246 -0.19 -8.64 13.96
CA ASN A 246 -0.35 -7.20 13.78
C ASN A 246 -0.44 -6.48 15.12
N VAL A 247 -0.42 -5.14 15.09
CA VAL A 247 -0.43 -4.33 16.33
C VAL A 247 -1.62 -4.63 17.23
N GLY A 248 -2.76 -5.10 16.69
CA GLY A 248 -3.95 -5.46 17.44
C GLY A 248 -3.86 -6.76 18.26
N ASP A 249 -2.75 -7.50 18.17
CA ASP A 249 -2.43 -8.59 19.10
C ASP A 249 -2.08 -8.06 20.50
N LEU A 250 -1.69 -6.79 20.59
CA LEU A 250 -1.38 -6.10 21.83
C LEU A 250 -2.67 -5.54 22.43
N LEU A 251 -2.97 -5.87 23.69
CA LEU A 251 -4.20 -5.43 24.36
C LEU A 251 -4.32 -3.91 24.48
N ASP A 252 -3.18 -3.24 24.58
CA ASP A 252 -3.02 -1.79 24.72
C ASP A 252 -2.48 -1.16 23.43
N TRP A 253 -2.83 -1.70 22.25
CA TRP A 253 -2.41 -1.16 20.93
C TRP A 253 -2.67 0.34 20.77
N TYR A 254 -3.67 0.87 21.48
CA TYR A 254 -4.04 2.29 21.50
C TYR A 254 -3.19 3.12 22.47
N SER A 255 -2.28 2.55 23.26
CA SER A 255 -1.53 3.27 24.29
C SER A 255 -0.59 4.31 23.70
N ASP A 256 -0.29 5.35 24.47
CA ASP A 256 0.64 6.40 24.07
C ASP A 256 2.04 5.87 23.81
N ASN A 257 2.48 4.88 24.59
CA ASN A 257 3.76 4.23 24.39
C ASN A 257 3.86 3.59 23.01
N ARG A 258 2.85 2.82 22.59
CA ARG A 258 2.85 2.14 21.28
C ARG A 258 2.62 3.10 20.12
N PHE A 259 1.83 4.13 20.32
CA PHE A 259 1.67 5.22 19.36
C PHE A 259 3.01 5.92 19.08
N CYS A 260 3.75 6.30 20.13
CA CYS A 260 5.03 6.98 19.94
C CYS A 260 6.13 6.05 19.42
N GLN A 261 6.12 4.79 19.86
CA GLN A 261 7.10 3.80 19.41
C GLN A 261 7.04 3.57 17.88
N GLN A 262 5.87 3.71 17.26
CA GLN A 262 5.73 3.63 15.80
C GLN A 262 6.51 4.72 15.07
N GLN A 263 6.78 5.86 15.71
CA GLN A 263 7.59 6.93 15.10
C GLN A 263 9.08 6.58 15.00
N PHE A 264 9.56 5.58 15.75
CA PHE A 264 10.95 5.12 15.71
C PHE A 264 11.12 3.73 15.11
N THR A 265 10.14 2.84 15.27
CA THR A 265 10.24 1.45 14.84
C THR A 265 9.01 0.96 14.09
N GLY A 266 8.12 1.87 13.70
CA GLY A 266 7.01 1.58 12.81
C GLY A 266 7.46 1.53 11.35
N THR A 267 6.49 1.65 10.44
CA THR A 267 6.74 1.63 9.00
C THR A 267 7.36 2.94 8.49
N ASN A 268 7.12 4.05 9.21
CA ASN A 268 7.72 5.34 8.91
C ASN A 268 8.62 5.86 10.06
N PRO A 269 9.85 5.33 10.20
CA PRO A 269 10.76 5.76 11.26
C PRO A 269 11.69 6.92 10.86
N THR A 270 11.53 7.50 9.66
CA THR A 270 12.53 8.40 9.05
C THR A 270 12.08 9.85 8.94
N THR A 271 10.86 10.17 9.40
CA THR A 271 10.27 11.52 9.23
C THR A 271 10.12 12.31 10.51
N ILE A 272 10.36 11.69 11.67
CA ILE A 272 10.34 12.41 12.94
C ILE A 272 11.57 13.29 13.03
N GLU A 273 11.38 14.55 13.44
CA GLU A 273 12.43 15.56 13.44
C GLU A 273 12.44 16.33 14.76
N LEU A 274 13.49 17.13 14.99
CA LEU A 274 13.52 18.01 16.15
C LEU A 274 12.41 19.06 16.03
N ALA A 275 11.69 19.29 17.11
CA ALA A 275 10.60 20.26 17.14
C ALA A 275 11.12 21.63 16.72
N SER A 276 10.40 22.33 15.83
CA SER A 276 10.74 23.70 15.43
C SER A 276 10.27 24.73 16.48
N ASP A 277 10.99 25.84 16.64
CA ASP A 277 10.62 26.90 17.60
C ASP A 277 9.23 27.49 17.31
N ARG A 278 8.87 27.57 16.02
CA ARG A 278 7.54 27.97 15.56
C ARG A 278 6.44 27.11 16.19
N TRP A 279 6.62 25.79 16.17
CA TRP A 279 5.62 24.84 16.65
C TRP A 279 5.56 24.79 18.17
N ILE A 280 6.71 24.83 18.84
CA ILE A 280 6.75 24.90 20.31
C ILE A 280 6.03 26.15 20.80
N LYS A 281 6.32 27.31 20.19
CA LYS A 281 5.64 28.57 20.49
C LYS A 281 4.13 28.45 20.23
N HIS A 282 3.73 27.84 19.12
CA HIS A 282 2.32 27.59 18.80
C HIS A 282 1.60 26.79 19.90
N PHE A 283 2.18 25.68 20.38
CA PHE A 283 1.59 24.87 21.46
C PHE A 283 1.54 25.64 22.80
N ILE A 284 2.52 26.49 23.10
CA ILE A 284 2.50 27.29 24.34
C ILE A 284 1.42 28.39 24.28
N GLU A 285 1.26 29.05 23.13
CA GLU A 285 0.31 30.16 22.94
C GLU A 285 -1.15 29.67 22.78
N THR A 286 -1.34 28.49 22.22
CA THR A 286 -2.68 27.91 21.97
C THR A 286 -3.28 27.30 23.24
N ALA A 287 -2.47 26.90 24.22
CA ALA A 287 -2.91 26.43 25.52
C ALA A 287 -3.49 27.57 26.39
N LYS A 288 -4.71 28.02 26.07
CA LYS A 288 -5.44 29.07 26.78
C LYS A 288 -6.47 28.53 27.77
N ALA A 289 -6.92 27.29 27.62
CA ALA A 289 -7.91 26.70 28.51
C ALA A 289 -7.30 26.33 29.86
N LEU A 290 -8.09 26.44 30.93
CA LEU A 290 -7.63 26.13 32.30
C LEU A 290 -7.09 24.69 32.42
N GLU A 291 -7.72 23.77 31.70
CA GLU A 291 -7.38 22.33 31.66
C GLU A 291 -6.04 22.05 30.96
N ASP A 292 -5.57 22.97 30.11
CA ASP A 292 -4.30 22.83 29.38
C ASP A 292 -3.13 23.50 30.10
N THR A 293 -3.38 24.15 31.25
CA THR A 293 -2.35 24.86 32.02
C THR A 293 -1.20 23.94 32.41
N GLY A 294 -1.49 22.70 32.80
CA GLY A 294 -0.45 21.71 33.14
C GLY A 294 0.45 21.39 31.94
N ALA A 295 -0.15 21.14 30.78
CA ALA A 295 0.60 20.89 29.55
C ALA A 295 1.45 22.09 29.14
N LYS A 296 0.91 23.31 29.26
CA LYS A 296 1.64 24.55 28.96
C LYS A 296 2.88 24.73 29.83
N ILE A 297 2.75 24.53 31.14
CA ILE A 297 3.87 24.63 32.08
C ILE A 297 4.95 23.62 31.69
N VAL A 298 4.56 22.35 31.51
CA VAL A 298 5.50 21.29 31.14
C VAL A 298 6.21 21.58 29.82
N ILE A 299 5.48 21.98 28.77
CA ILE A 299 6.09 22.31 27.47
C ILE A 299 7.03 23.51 27.59
N THR A 300 6.69 24.52 28.40
CA THR A 300 7.53 25.72 28.63
C THR A 300 8.81 25.35 29.38
N ASP A 301 8.69 24.51 30.40
CA ASP A 301 9.81 24.02 31.21
C ASP A 301 10.75 23.16 30.35
N LEU A 302 10.20 22.22 29.56
CA LEU A 302 10.96 21.38 28.65
C LEU A 302 11.66 22.20 27.55
N ASN A 303 11.01 23.26 27.04
CA ASN A 303 11.62 24.15 26.07
C ASN A 303 12.83 24.91 26.66
N SER A 304 12.84 25.16 27.97
CA SER A 304 13.93 25.86 28.66
C SER A 304 15.05 24.92 29.07
N ASP A 305 14.71 23.72 29.57
CA ASP A 305 15.66 22.77 30.14
C ASP A 305 16.20 21.75 29.13
N SER A 306 15.37 21.32 28.18
CA SER A 306 15.61 20.10 27.38
C SER A 306 15.07 20.25 25.95
N ARG A 307 15.39 21.37 25.32
CA ARG A 307 14.97 21.73 23.95
C ARG A 307 15.37 20.70 22.90
N GLU A 308 16.52 20.06 23.08
CA GLU A 308 17.09 19.03 22.18
C GLU A 308 16.35 17.69 22.29
N SER A 309 15.54 17.52 23.33
CA SER A 309 14.73 16.32 23.57
C SER A 309 13.28 16.46 23.09
N LEU A 310 12.92 17.59 22.47
CA LEU A 310 11.61 17.82 21.87
C LEU A 310 11.64 17.46 20.39
N TYR A 311 10.79 16.50 20.02
CA TYR A 311 10.62 16.01 18.66
C TYR A 311 9.24 16.34 18.14
N MET A 312 9.08 16.34 16.82
CA MET A 312 7.79 16.55 16.20
C MET A 312 7.62 15.72 14.95
N GLN A 313 6.36 15.47 14.63
CA GLN A 313 5.96 14.92 13.36
C GLN A 313 5.02 15.92 12.69
N ASP A 314 5.49 16.56 11.62
CA ASP A 314 4.80 17.64 10.92
C ASP A 314 4.14 17.14 9.62
N TYR A 315 2.81 17.20 9.54
CA TYR A 315 2.04 16.94 8.31
C TYR A 315 1.31 18.19 7.81
N SER A 316 1.65 19.39 8.31
CA SER A 316 0.99 20.65 7.95
C SER A 316 1.11 21.01 6.47
N TYR A 317 2.14 20.48 5.79
CA TYR A 317 2.42 20.73 4.38
C TYR A 317 1.45 20.05 3.41
N PHE A 318 0.59 19.14 3.86
CA PHE A 318 -0.33 18.39 2.98
C PHE A 318 -1.23 19.29 2.13
N ARG A 319 -1.67 20.43 2.68
CA ARG A 319 -2.53 21.37 1.96
C ARG A 319 -1.78 22.11 0.87
N GLU A 320 -0.56 22.54 1.17
CA GLU A 320 0.33 23.17 0.18
C GLU A 320 0.69 22.17 -0.93
N ALA A 321 1.05 20.94 -0.55
CA ALA A 321 1.39 19.88 -1.51
C ALA A 321 0.22 19.47 -2.40
N ALA A 322 -1.01 19.42 -1.86
CA ALA A 322 -2.21 19.08 -2.62
C ALA A 322 -2.84 20.28 -3.35
N GLY A 323 -2.30 21.50 -3.19
CA GLY A 323 -2.89 22.73 -3.75
C GLY A 323 -4.29 23.06 -3.21
N VAL A 324 -4.59 22.63 -1.97
CA VAL A 324 -5.89 22.83 -1.31
C VAL A 324 -5.84 24.10 -0.46
N ASP A 325 -6.91 24.91 -0.49
CA ASP A 325 -7.01 26.10 0.35
C ASP A 325 -6.89 25.74 1.86
N PRO A 326 -6.24 26.56 2.69
CA PRO A 326 -6.13 26.32 4.14
C PRO A 326 -7.49 26.09 4.83
N THR A 327 -8.56 26.69 4.31
CA THR A 327 -9.91 26.58 4.87
C THR A 327 -10.75 25.46 4.27
N ASP A 328 -10.28 24.74 3.26
CA ASP A 328 -11.06 23.67 2.66
C ASP A 328 -10.95 22.35 3.43
N LEU A 329 -11.92 21.46 3.25
CA LEU A 329 -11.84 20.10 3.82
C LEU A 329 -11.05 19.19 2.90
N ILE A 330 -10.06 18.48 3.44
CA ILE A 330 -9.40 17.39 2.73
C ILE A 330 -10.38 16.21 2.71
N LYS A 331 -11.04 15.99 1.57
CA LYS A 331 -12.06 14.93 1.44
C LYS A 331 -11.98 14.23 0.09
N CYS A 332 -12.21 12.93 0.10
CA CYS A 332 -12.39 12.12 -1.10
C CYS A 332 -13.82 11.57 -1.11
N ALA A 333 -14.56 11.85 -2.18
CA ALA A 333 -15.92 11.33 -2.37
C ALA A 333 -15.86 10.10 -3.28
N TYR A 334 -16.54 9.03 -2.89
CA TYR A 334 -16.65 7.80 -3.68
C TYR A 334 -18.11 7.39 -3.82
N ASP A 335 -18.42 6.65 -4.88
CA ASP A 335 -19.77 6.14 -5.10
C ASP A 335 -19.99 4.90 -4.23
N GLU A 336 -21.07 4.89 -3.45
CA GLU A 336 -21.39 3.74 -2.61
C GLU A 336 -21.69 2.50 -3.49
N PRO A 337 -21.04 1.35 -3.24
CA PRO A 337 -21.19 0.16 -4.05
C PRO A 337 -22.54 -0.55 -3.88
N ASP A 338 -23.31 -0.24 -2.82
CA ASP A 338 -24.62 -0.85 -2.59
C ASP A 338 -25.66 -0.31 -3.59
N GLU A 339 -26.33 -1.23 -4.30
CA GLU A 339 -27.40 -0.89 -5.25
C GLU A 339 -28.54 -0.07 -4.62
N LYS A 340 -28.76 -0.20 -3.31
CA LYS A 340 -29.79 0.54 -2.57
C LYS A 340 -29.42 2.01 -2.32
N ASP A 341 -28.13 2.32 -2.34
CA ASP A 341 -27.58 3.65 -2.13
C ASP A 341 -27.02 4.25 -3.44
N LYS A 342 -27.36 3.67 -4.60
CA LYS A 342 -27.01 4.21 -5.93
C LYS A 342 -27.35 5.69 -6.02
N GLY A 343 -26.31 6.53 -6.12
CA GLY A 343 -26.42 8.00 -6.18
C GLY A 343 -26.05 8.74 -4.89
N ARG A 344 -25.84 8.03 -3.77
CA ARG A 344 -25.29 8.59 -2.53
C ARG A 344 -23.77 8.50 -2.58
N LYS A 345 -23.10 9.64 -2.41
CA LYS A 345 -21.63 9.70 -2.31
C LYS A 345 -21.20 9.48 -0.87
N GLY A 346 -20.44 8.42 -0.64
CA GLY A 346 -19.66 8.26 0.58
C GLY A 346 -18.52 9.28 0.60
N VAL A 347 -18.11 9.72 1.80
CA VAL A 347 -17.01 10.67 1.95
C VAL A 347 -16.00 10.11 2.94
N ARG A 348 -14.72 10.18 2.60
CA ARG A 348 -13.57 9.97 3.48
C ARG A 348 -12.86 11.30 3.70
N PHE A 349 -12.34 11.49 4.90
CA PHE A 349 -11.68 12.73 5.30
C PHE A 349 -10.20 12.48 5.56
N GLY A 350 -9.35 13.36 5.05
CA GLY A 350 -7.96 13.47 5.43
C GLY A 350 -7.75 14.56 6.48
N CYS A 351 -6.56 14.62 7.05
CA CYS A 351 -6.15 15.65 7.99
C CYS A 351 -4.67 15.97 7.81
N ALA A 352 -4.28 17.21 8.11
CA ALA A 352 -2.91 17.68 8.14
C ALA A 352 -2.46 17.82 9.59
N SER A 353 -2.29 16.69 10.29
CA SER A 353 -2.00 16.70 11.73
C SER A 353 -0.57 17.17 12.06
N VAL A 354 -0.34 17.62 13.29
CA VAL A 354 1.01 17.90 13.81
C VAL A 354 1.11 17.38 15.23
N CYS A 355 2.11 16.56 15.54
CA CYS A 355 2.28 15.97 16.87
C CYS A 355 3.60 16.38 17.50
N LEU A 356 3.57 16.79 18.76
CA LEU A 356 4.73 17.12 19.59
C LEU A 356 5.05 15.97 20.54
N PHE A 357 6.32 15.58 20.59
CA PHE A 357 6.84 14.51 21.42
C PHE A 357 7.96 14.99 22.33
N TYR A 358 8.16 14.29 23.44
CA TYR A 358 9.30 14.45 24.33
C TYR A 358 10.00 13.11 24.55
N LEU A 359 11.32 13.09 24.35
CA LEU A 359 12.18 11.94 24.60
C LEU A 359 12.90 12.12 25.92
N ASN A 360 12.65 11.23 26.88
CA ASN A 360 13.34 11.27 28.16
C ASN A 360 14.76 10.66 28.08
N GLU A 361 15.57 10.87 29.12
CA GLU A 361 16.94 10.32 29.20
C GLU A 361 16.99 8.78 29.19
N LYS A 362 15.86 8.11 29.50
CA LYS A 362 15.74 6.65 29.46
C LYS A 362 15.41 6.11 28.06
N GLY A 363 15.23 6.99 27.07
CA GLY A 363 14.87 6.62 25.70
C GLY A 363 13.38 6.33 25.50
N GLN A 364 12.52 6.75 26.43
CA GLN A 364 11.07 6.65 26.30
C GLN A 364 10.52 7.93 25.69
N ILE A 365 9.66 7.79 24.68
CA ILE A 365 9.04 8.89 23.96
C ILE A 365 7.58 9.06 24.39
N TYR A 366 7.18 10.31 24.64
CA TYR A 366 5.85 10.65 25.12
C TYR A 366 5.16 11.66 24.19
N PRO A 367 3.86 11.50 23.88
CA PRO A 367 3.13 12.42 23.03
C PRO A 367 2.49 13.52 23.89
N LEU A 368 2.93 14.76 23.70
CA LEU A 368 2.52 15.90 24.53
C LEU A 368 1.26 16.60 24.01
N ALA A 369 1.21 16.84 22.70
CA ALA A 369 0.16 17.61 22.06
C ALA A 369 -0.04 17.21 20.60
N ILE A 370 -1.26 17.36 20.10
CA ILE A 370 -1.64 17.07 18.72
C ILE A 370 -2.49 18.23 18.19
N VAL A 371 -2.12 18.77 17.04
CA VAL A 371 -3.01 19.52 16.16
C VAL A 371 -3.70 18.50 15.26
N ILE A 372 -5.04 18.44 15.29
CA ILE A 372 -5.80 17.43 14.55
C ILE A 372 -5.74 17.70 13.04
N ASP A 373 -6.00 18.93 12.63
CA ASP A 373 -5.89 19.37 11.23
C ASP A 373 -5.41 20.83 11.22
N TRP A 374 -4.22 21.05 10.65
CA TRP A 374 -3.66 22.38 10.51
C TRP A 374 -4.30 23.12 9.32
N ARG A 375 -4.94 24.25 9.60
CA ARG A 375 -5.67 25.08 8.63
C ARG A 375 -5.05 26.46 8.46
N GLY A 376 -3.72 26.54 8.57
CA GLY A 376 -2.95 27.78 8.37
C GLY A 376 -2.88 28.70 9.59
N SER A 377 -3.87 28.66 10.50
CA SER A 377 -3.88 29.46 11.73
C SER A 377 -4.28 28.66 12.98
N PRO A 378 -3.80 29.06 14.18
CA PRO A 378 -4.22 28.47 15.45
C PRO A 378 -5.73 28.57 15.70
N GLU A 379 -6.36 29.67 15.30
CA GLU A 379 -7.77 29.94 15.55
C GLU A 379 -8.71 29.07 14.70
N GLN A 380 -8.23 28.59 13.56
CA GLN A 380 -8.98 27.73 12.64
C GLN A 380 -8.65 26.24 12.80
N SER A 381 -7.66 25.92 13.63
CA SER A 381 -7.18 24.55 13.87
C SER A 381 -7.57 24.09 15.26
N VAL A 382 -7.72 22.77 15.44
CA VAL A 382 -8.03 22.19 16.76
C VAL A 382 -6.77 21.57 17.33
N THR A 383 -6.35 22.06 18.50
CA THR A 383 -5.20 21.53 19.25
C THR A 383 -5.68 20.86 20.53
N ILE A 384 -5.21 19.65 20.79
CA ILE A 384 -5.48 18.88 21.99
C ILE A 384 -4.18 18.51 22.68
N TYR A 385 -4.19 18.59 24.02
CA TYR A 385 -3.06 18.24 24.88
C TYR A 385 -3.33 16.93 25.59
N ASN A 386 -2.28 16.17 25.88
CA ASN A 386 -2.37 14.90 26.58
C ASN A 386 -2.54 15.12 28.10
N ARG A 387 -3.74 15.51 28.50
CA ARG A 387 -4.04 15.93 29.89
C ARG A 387 -3.85 14.81 30.90
N GLU A 388 -4.19 13.58 30.52
CA GLU A 388 -4.12 12.42 31.42
C GLU A 388 -2.67 11.91 31.57
N LEU A 389 -1.81 12.08 30.56
CA LEU A 389 -0.38 11.74 30.67
C LEU A 389 0.30 12.46 31.83
N PHE A 390 0.10 13.77 31.96
CA PHE A 390 0.74 14.55 33.01
C PHE A 390 0.27 14.17 34.42
N LYS A 391 -0.94 13.62 34.54
CA LYS A 391 -1.48 13.11 35.81
C LYS A 391 -0.95 11.72 36.15
N ARG A 392 -0.77 10.86 35.14
CA ARG A 392 -0.48 9.44 35.31
C ARG A 392 1.02 9.12 35.35
N THR A 393 1.87 9.93 34.73
CA THR A 393 3.31 9.64 34.59
C THR A 393 4.13 10.92 34.73
N ASP A 394 5.19 10.86 35.52
CA ASP A 394 6.27 11.83 35.44
C ASP A 394 7.10 11.50 34.18
N ILE A 395 6.93 12.32 33.14
CA ILE A 395 7.58 12.12 31.85
C ILE A 395 9.11 12.23 31.91
N ARG A 396 9.68 12.91 32.90
CA ARG A 396 11.15 13.06 33.04
C ARG A 396 11.76 11.79 33.62
N SER A 397 11.18 11.27 34.69
CA SER A 397 11.66 10.05 35.35
C SER A 397 11.08 8.76 34.76
N GLY A 398 9.98 8.83 34.02
CA GLY A 398 9.23 7.70 33.49
C GLY A 398 8.48 6.89 34.55
N THR A 399 8.32 7.40 35.78
CA THR A 399 7.60 6.71 36.85
C THR A 399 6.11 7.06 36.87
N ASN A 400 5.28 6.11 37.23
CA ASN A 400 3.83 6.35 37.39
C ASN A 400 3.56 7.23 38.61
N ASN A 401 2.70 8.22 38.42
CA ASN A 401 2.22 9.11 39.46
C ASN A 401 0.95 8.50 40.06
N GLU A 402 1.07 7.90 41.24
CA GLU A 402 -0.08 7.41 42.02
C GLU A 402 -0.55 8.51 42.98
N ASN A 403 -1.15 9.58 42.46
CA ASN A 403 -1.79 10.58 43.32
C ASN A 403 -3.23 10.14 43.64
N PRO A 404 -3.55 9.69 44.87
CA PRO A 404 -4.85 9.08 45.18
C PRO A 404 -6.04 10.05 45.12
N LYS A 405 -5.76 11.35 45.00
CA LYS A 405 -6.77 12.43 44.98
C LYS A 405 -7.18 12.88 43.58
N GLU A 406 -6.44 12.48 42.55
CA GLU A 406 -6.74 12.84 41.17
C GLU A 406 -7.47 11.71 40.46
N LYS A 407 -8.62 12.04 39.87
CA LYS A 407 -9.33 11.11 39.00
C LYS A 407 -8.59 11.06 37.65
N VAL A 408 -7.85 9.98 37.43
CA VAL A 408 -7.19 9.69 36.16
C VAL A 408 -8.14 8.88 35.28
N ILE A 409 -8.30 9.30 34.03
CA ILE A 409 -9.02 8.53 33.01
C ILE A 409 -8.03 7.55 32.38
N ASP A 410 -8.43 6.28 32.30
CA ASP A 410 -7.62 5.25 31.64
C ASP A 410 -7.48 5.52 30.14
N GLU A 411 -6.33 5.18 29.55
CA GLU A 411 -6.00 5.46 28.15
C GLU A 411 -7.03 4.84 27.18
N ALA A 412 -7.67 3.73 27.55
CA ALA A 412 -8.71 3.11 26.72
C ALA A 412 -9.96 3.98 26.60
N HIS A 413 -10.25 4.80 27.62
CA HIS A 413 -11.46 5.60 27.76
C HIS A 413 -11.26 7.09 27.43
N ASP A 414 -10.02 7.52 27.18
CA ASP A 414 -9.71 8.87 26.68
C ASP A 414 -9.99 8.97 25.17
N TRP A 415 -11.28 8.93 24.82
CA TRP A 415 -11.75 8.97 23.44
C TRP A 415 -11.31 10.21 22.66
N PRO A 416 -11.31 11.45 23.23
CA PRO A 416 -10.78 12.61 22.52
C PRO A 416 -9.31 12.45 22.13
N TRP A 417 -8.47 11.94 23.04
CA TRP A 417 -7.06 11.73 22.75
C TRP A 417 -6.81 10.57 21.80
N ARG A 418 -7.55 9.46 21.94
CA ARG A 418 -7.51 8.34 20.99
C ARG A 418 -7.89 8.77 19.58
N TYR A 419 -8.92 9.61 19.44
CA TYR A 419 -9.30 10.17 18.14
C TYR A 419 -8.20 11.03 17.54
N ALA A 420 -7.56 11.90 18.34
CA ALA A 420 -6.45 12.72 17.89
C ALA A 420 -5.26 11.89 17.40
N LYS A 421 -4.90 10.82 18.13
CA LYS A 421 -3.89 9.85 17.67
C LYS A 421 -4.28 9.18 16.35
N THR A 422 -5.55 8.80 16.17
CA THR A 422 -6.03 8.26 14.89
C THR A 422 -5.88 9.26 13.74
N CYS A 423 -6.12 10.55 13.96
CA CYS A 423 -5.86 11.59 12.93
C CYS A 423 -4.37 11.66 12.56
N VAL A 424 -3.48 11.58 13.55
CA VAL A 424 -2.03 11.49 13.28
C VAL A 424 -1.69 10.22 12.50
N GLN A 425 -2.26 9.07 12.84
CA GLN A 425 -2.05 7.83 12.09
C GLN A 425 -2.59 7.90 10.65
N CYS A 426 -3.72 8.57 10.41
CA CYS A 426 -4.21 8.82 9.05
C CYS A 426 -3.22 9.68 8.24
N SER A 427 -2.64 10.69 8.88
CA SER A 427 -1.64 11.55 8.25
C SER A 427 -0.33 10.78 8.00
N ASP A 428 0.12 10.00 8.97
CA ASP A 428 1.33 9.16 8.86
C ASP A 428 1.18 8.10 7.78
N TRP A 429 0.01 7.45 7.65
CA TRP A 429 -0.27 6.51 6.58
C TRP A 429 -0.07 7.15 5.20
N LEU A 430 -0.62 8.36 4.99
CA LEU A 430 -0.47 9.06 3.71
C LEU A 430 1.00 9.41 3.43
N ARG A 431 1.73 9.93 4.43
CA ARG A 431 3.15 10.26 4.29
C ARG A 431 4.00 9.00 4.06
N HIS A 432 3.69 7.94 4.79
CA HIS A 432 4.36 6.65 4.67
C HIS A 432 4.21 6.11 3.25
N GLU A 433 2.97 5.86 2.79
CA GLU A 433 2.76 5.19 1.51
C GLU A 433 3.20 6.04 0.33
N VAL A 434 2.88 7.33 0.32
CA VAL A 434 3.14 8.20 -0.84
C VAL A 434 4.59 8.69 -0.85
N THR A 435 5.10 9.20 0.28
CA THR A 435 6.41 9.85 0.31
C THR A 435 7.52 8.87 0.65
N VAL A 436 7.43 8.21 1.80
CA VAL A 436 8.55 7.42 2.35
C VAL A 436 8.73 6.11 1.58
N HIS A 437 7.62 5.45 1.25
CA HIS A 437 7.61 4.22 0.48
C HIS A 437 7.65 4.53 -1.02
N LEU A 438 6.52 4.94 -1.63
CA LEU A 438 6.45 5.10 -3.09
C LEU A 438 7.51 6.06 -3.66
N THR A 439 7.57 7.29 -3.17
CA THR A 439 8.45 8.31 -3.76
C THR A 439 9.92 8.05 -3.47
N ASN A 440 10.29 7.96 -2.18
CA ASN A 440 11.68 7.91 -1.76
C ASN A 440 12.37 6.57 -2.07
N THR A 441 11.62 5.47 -2.15
CA THR A 441 12.20 4.18 -2.57
C THR A 441 11.97 3.93 -4.04
N HIS A 442 10.72 3.88 -4.52
CA HIS A 442 10.46 3.39 -5.88
C HIS A 442 10.71 4.43 -6.96
N LEU A 443 10.09 5.62 -6.88
CA LEU A 443 10.15 6.60 -7.98
C LEU A 443 11.56 7.21 -8.15
N ILE A 444 12.24 7.53 -7.04
CA ILE A 444 13.62 8.03 -7.08
C ILE A 444 14.58 6.93 -7.57
N GLU A 445 14.38 5.69 -7.15
CA GLU A 445 15.22 4.58 -7.62
C GLU A 445 14.97 4.33 -9.11
N GLU A 446 13.73 4.29 -9.59
CA GLU A 446 13.42 4.10 -11.00
C GLU A 446 14.10 5.14 -11.90
N ALA A 447 14.00 6.42 -11.54
CA ALA A 447 14.67 7.49 -12.27
C ALA A 447 16.20 7.28 -12.31
N THR A 448 16.77 6.81 -11.20
CA THR A 448 18.19 6.46 -11.10
C THR A 448 18.56 5.28 -11.98
N ILE A 449 17.69 4.26 -12.09
CA ILE A 449 17.91 3.08 -12.93
C ILE A 449 17.85 3.45 -14.40
N VAL A 450 16.87 4.26 -14.82
CA VAL A 450 16.74 4.74 -16.20
C VAL A 450 17.96 5.59 -16.57
N ALA A 451 18.36 6.54 -15.72
CA ALA A 451 19.55 7.36 -15.94
C ALA A 451 20.82 6.52 -16.06
N SER A 452 20.99 5.53 -15.18
CA SER A 452 22.16 4.65 -15.17
C SER A 452 22.24 3.78 -16.42
N ASN A 453 21.13 3.18 -16.87
CA ASN A 453 21.11 2.41 -18.11
C ASN A 453 21.40 3.27 -19.34
N ARG A 454 21.03 4.56 -19.33
CA ARG A 454 21.32 5.49 -20.42
C ARG A 454 22.78 5.95 -20.45
N GLN A 455 23.42 6.14 -19.29
CA GLN A 455 24.71 6.83 -19.20
C GLN A 455 25.91 5.91 -18.93
N LEU A 456 25.70 4.75 -18.30
CA LEU A 456 26.77 3.84 -17.94
C LEU A 456 26.89 2.69 -18.94
N ASP A 457 28.12 2.34 -19.28
CA ASP A 457 28.39 1.12 -20.05
C ASP A 457 27.98 -0.12 -19.22
N PRO A 458 27.42 -1.19 -19.83
CA PRO A 458 27.10 -2.42 -19.11
C PRO A 458 28.29 -3.01 -18.34
N ASN A 459 29.51 -2.78 -18.80
CA ASN A 459 30.73 -3.24 -18.12
C ASN A 459 31.27 -2.28 -17.07
N HIS A 460 30.67 -1.09 -16.93
CA HIS A 460 31.11 -0.08 -15.99
C HIS A 460 31.04 -0.61 -14.54
N PRO A 461 32.09 -0.41 -13.70
CA PRO A 461 32.12 -0.94 -12.34
C PRO A 461 30.91 -0.52 -11.49
N VAL A 462 30.45 0.73 -11.64
CA VAL A 462 29.26 1.24 -10.94
C VAL A 462 27.99 0.54 -11.40
N MET A 463 27.85 0.24 -12.71
CA MET A 463 26.69 -0.48 -13.24
C MET A 463 26.66 -1.92 -12.69
N LYS A 464 27.82 -2.60 -12.68
CA LYS A 464 27.93 -3.96 -12.11
C LYS A 464 27.63 -4.01 -10.61
N LEU A 465 28.00 -2.96 -9.89
CA LEU A 465 27.74 -2.84 -8.46
C LEU A 465 26.25 -2.61 -8.18
N LEU A 466 25.60 -1.72 -8.93
CA LEU A 466 24.22 -1.31 -8.66
C LEU A 466 23.16 -2.25 -9.24
N TYR A 467 23.39 -2.80 -10.44
CA TYR A 467 22.40 -3.59 -11.17
C TYR A 467 21.76 -4.75 -10.38
N PRO A 468 22.49 -5.52 -9.55
CA PRO A 468 21.88 -6.58 -8.74
C PRO A 468 20.84 -6.08 -7.73
N HIS A 469 20.93 -4.82 -7.30
CA HIS A 469 19.98 -4.22 -6.37
C HIS A 469 18.68 -3.79 -7.06
N TRP A 470 18.69 -3.65 -8.39
CA TRP A 470 17.56 -3.18 -9.21
C TRP A 470 16.70 -4.29 -9.80
N GLN A 471 17.18 -5.54 -9.77
CA GLN A 471 16.48 -6.73 -10.30
C GLN A 471 15.13 -7.03 -9.65
N LYS A 472 14.76 -6.32 -8.58
CA LYS A 472 13.43 -6.41 -7.99
C LYS A 472 12.68 -5.09 -8.06
N THR A 473 13.37 -3.96 -8.09
CA THR A 473 12.73 -2.64 -8.10
C THR A 473 11.78 -2.50 -9.29
N TRP A 474 12.16 -2.92 -10.49
CA TRP A 474 11.25 -2.81 -11.66
C TRP A 474 10.07 -3.78 -11.59
N GLN A 475 10.22 -4.88 -10.85
CA GLN A 475 9.21 -5.91 -10.68
C GLN A 475 8.23 -5.57 -9.54
N SER A 476 8.68 -4.81 -8.54
CA SER A 476 7.95 -4.50 -7.31
C SER A 476 7.59 -3.04 -7.13
N THR A 477 8.01 -2.12 -8.02
CA THR A 477 7.41 -0.77 -8.07
C THR A 477 5.93 -0.99 -8.26
N PRO A 478 5.08 -0.67 -7.26
CA PRO A 478 3.65 -0.69 -7.48
C PRO A 478 3.44 0.26 -8.64
N GLN A 479 2.97 -0.28 -9.76
CA GLN A 479 2.48 0.60 -10.80
C GLN A 479 1.44 1.50 -10.14
N PRO A 480 1.44 2.80 -10.45
CA PRO A 480 0.50 3.72 -9.85
C PRO A 480 -0.98 3.32 -10.02
N GLU A 481 -1.24 2.39 -10.93
CA GLU A 481 -2.49 1.70 -11.19
C GLU A 481 -3.04 0.86 -10.01
N THR A 482 -2.30 0.77 -8.90
CA THR A 482 -2.65 -0.08 -7.73
C THR A 482 -2.77 0.67 -6.40
N LEU A 483 -2.62 2.00 -6.39
CA LEU A 483 -2.83 2.88 -5.23
C LEU A 483 -4.15 3.66 -5.30
#